data_AF-A0A2A3YDS2-F1
#
_entry.id   AF-A0A2A3YDS2-F1
#
_cell.length_a   1.000
_cell.length_b   1.000
_cell.length_c   1.000
_cell.angle_alpha   90.00
_cell.angle_beta   90.00
_cell.angle_gamma   90.00
#
_symmetry.space_group_name_H-M   'P 1'
#
loop_
_entity.id
_entity.type
_entity.pdbx_description
1 polymer ?
#
loop_
_entity_poly.entity_id
_entity_poly.type
_entity_poly.pdbx_seq_one_letter_code
_entity_poly.pdbx_strand_id
1 'polypeptide(L)'
;MTSPRLPQAWTSEQSAVRALSALAICHPDEFGAALSSLTGFELNNIDPESIRRELLDTDLTFSARNDKYVFLEAKIDDFASTEQMDRYADRFPNSAGILLVPACDAIDVVEVLTERPTLRAVSWSDLLHKLEPTNPLAGQLLNDILLLAGLPGTKAKTRRLLGQALTTLGPEVKVELTYADSRYPSLDYSVPGTWVFGQVQGTRVATSQPKFSAKIGFFTDEHDEVEGESKINMCTALHRAWEVAERLETENLVRLSRHRSPSKQQQLFGVEHPYQARGYHLSHVGVATKTSYDAAEVALWGCELARAFAAISTEIWGMKP
;
A
#
# COMPACT_ATOMS: atom_id res chain seq x y z
N MET A 1 23.18 -12.82 30.06
CA MET A 1 22.32 -11.85 30.77
C MET A 1 21.64 -11.00 29.71
N THR A 2 20.34 -11.15 29.52
CA THR A 2 19.57 -10.28 28.61
C THR A 2 19.29 -8.99 29.35
N SER A 3 19.90 -7.87 28.92
CA SER A 3 19.50 -6.55 29.42
C SER A 3 17.98 -6.40 29.26
N PRO A 4 17.26 -5.85 30.26
CA PRO A 4 15.84 -5.56 30.09
C PRO A 4 15.69 -4.63 28.88
N ARG A 5 14.87 -5.04 27.91
CA ARG A 5 14.54 -4.17 26.77
C ARG A 5 13.89 -2.91 27.34
N LEU A 6 14.46 -1.75 27.03
CA LEU A 6 13.82 -0.47 27.31
C LEU A 6 12.43 -0.48 26.66
N PRO A 7 11.39 0.06 27.33
CA PRO A 7 10.08 0.19 26.71
C PRO A 7 10.19 1.04 25.45
N GLN A 8 9.47 0.64 24.40
CA GLN A 8 9.42 1.36 23.13
C GLN A 8 8.92 2.78 23.38
N ALA A 9 9.68 3.78 22.95
CA ALA A 9 9.37 5.19 23.12
C ALA A 9 8.63 5.76 21.90
N TRP A 10 8.92 5.26 20.70
CA TRP A 10 8.32 5.72 19.45
C TRP A 10 7.59 4.58 18.74
N THR A 11 6.27 4.72 18.61
CA THR A 11 5.35 3.63 18.22
C THR A 11 4.71 3.82 16.84
N SER A 12 5.08 4.90 16.12
CA SER A 12 4.61 5.19 14.77
C SER A 12 5.63 6.00 13.96
N GLU A 13 5.48 6.00 12.63
CA GLU A 13 6.27 6.83 11.70
C GLU A 13 6.30 8.30 12.11
N GLN A 14 5.14 8.88 12.38
CA GLN A 14 5.05 10.27 12.86
C GLN A 14 5.86 10.50 14.14
N SER A 15 5.76 9.60 15.13
CA SER A 15 6.51 9.76 16.38
C SER A 15 8.03 9.64 16.17
N ALA A 16 8.47 8.76 15.27
CA ALA A 16 9.88 8.58 14.92
C ALA A 16 10.42 9.79 14.15
N VAL A 17 9.67 10.34 13.20
CA VAL A 17 10.03 11.58 12.48
C VAL A 17 10.14 12.77 13.43
N ARG A 18 9.25 12.86 14.43
CA ARG A 18 9.35 13.89 15.47
C ARG A 18 10.63 13.77 16.28
N ALA A 19 11.03 12.55 16.62
CA ALA A 19 12.29 12.28 17.33
C ALA A 19 13.50 12.65 16.46
N LEU A 20 13.49 12.24 15.20
CA LEU A 20 14.52 12.58 14.22
C LEU A 20 14.66 14.09 14.05
N SER A 21 13.54 14.80 13.96
CA SER A 21 13.51 16.27 13.85
C SER A 21 14.14 16.94 15.08
N ALA A 22 13.85 16.44 16.28
CA ALA A 22 14.45 16.95 17.50
C ALA A 22 15.96 16.69 17.54
N LEU A 23 16.42 15.51 17.10
CA LEU A 23 17.84 15.21 16.95
C LEU A 23 18.52 16.17 15.97
N ALA A 24 17.89 16.42 14.82
CA ALA A 24 18.39 17.35 13.81
C ALA A 24 18.45 18.81 14.29
N ILE A 25 17.48 19.25 15.11
CA ILE A 25 17.47 20.61 15.70
C ILE A 25 18.56 20.74 16.76
N CYS A 26 18.74 19.72 17.62
CA CYS A 26 19.73 19.76 18.70
C CYS A 26 21.17 19.57 18.22
N HIS A 27 21.36 18.83 17.12
CA HIS A 27 22.66 18.43 16.58
C HIS A 27 22.72 18.64 15.05
N PRO A 28 22.51 19.87 14.55
CA PRO A 28 22.33 20.13 13.12
C PRO A 28 23.61 19.88 12.30
N ASP A 29 24.78 20.10 12.89
CA ASP A 29 26.07 19.90 12.22
C ASP A 29 26.36 18.41 12.03
N GLU A 30 26.15 17.60 13.07
CA GLU A 30 26.31 16.14 13.00
C GLU A 30 25.26 15.50 12.11
N PHE A 31 24.01 15.99 12.14
CA PHE A 31 22.94 15.56 11.23
C PHE A 31 23.29 15.85 9.78
N GLY A 32 23.76 17.07 9.49
CA GLY A 32 24.20 17.48 8.15
C GLY A 32 25.40 16.68 7.65
N ALA A 33 26.41 16.47 8.51
CA ALA A 33 27.58 15.66 8.18
C ALA A 33 27.23 14.19 7.92
N ALA A 34 26.33 13.61 8.73
CA ALA A 34 25.87 12.24 8.56
C ALA A 34 25.15 12.07 7.21
N LEU A 35 24.18 12.95 6.90
CA LEU A 35 23.48 12.91 5.62
C LEU A 35 24.40 13.20 4.43
N SER A 36 25.34 14.14 4.56
CA SER A 36 26.31 14.44 3.51
C SER A 36 27.16 13.21 3.16
N SER A 37 27.64 12.52 4.19
CA SER A 37 28.42 11.28 4.04
C SER A 37 27.63 10.15 3.39
N LEU A 38 26.31 10.07 3.58
CA LEU A 38 25.47 8.99 3.09
C LEU A 38 24.91 9.25 1.69
N THR A 39 24.69 10.51 1.34
CA THR A 39 24.02 10.90 0.09
C THR A 39 24.98 11.46 -0.97
N GLY A 40 26.16 11.93 -0.55
CA GLY A 40 27.09 12.70 -1.38
C GLY A 40 26.65 14.15 -1.61
N PHE A 41 25.57 14.60 -0.99
CA PHE A 41 25.16 16.00 -1.02
C PHE A 41 25.99 16.83 -0.04
N GLU A 42 26.30 18.08 -0.39
CA GLU A 42 26.91 19.02 0.55
C GLU A 42 25.83 19.63 1.45
N LEU A 43 25.57 19.00 2.60
CA LEU A 43 24.53 19.38 3.57
C LEU A 43 25.11 19.81 4.93
N ASN A 44 26.40 20.15 4.98
CA ASN A 44 27.03 20.64 6.21
C ASN A 44 26.44 22.01 6.62
N ASN A 45 26.38 22.28 7.92
CA ASN A 45 25.79 23.49 8.50
C ASN A 45 24.30 23.64 8.19
N ILE A 46 23.48 22.72 8.68
CA ILE A 46 22.01 22.85 8.61
C ILE A 46 21.58 24.01 9.49
N ASP A 47 20.66 24.84 8.99
CA ASP A 47 20.01 25.85 9.83
C ASP A 47 18.95 25.16 10.71
N PRO A 48 19.13 25.05 12.04
CA PRO A 48 18.15 24.41 12.90
C PRO A 48 16.81 25.15 12.90
N GLU A 49 16.83 26.48 12.67
CA GLU A 49 15.60 27.27 12.56
C GLU A 49 14.84 27.03 11.26
N SER A 50 15.43 26.35 10.28
CA SER A 50 14.77 26.00 9.01
C SER A 50 14.06 24.64 9.06
N ILE A 51 14.31 23.83 10.09
CA ILE A 51 13.77 22.47 10.20
C ILE A 51 12.25 22.54 10.44
N ARG A 52 11.46 21.96 9.53
CA ARG A 52 10.00 21.92 9.58
C ARG A 52 9.51 20.49 9.35
N ARG A 53 8.51 20.08 10.12
CA ARG A 53 7.80 18.81 9.93
C ARG A 53 6.52 19.05 9.16
N GLU A 54 6.07 18.06 8.39
CA GLU A 54 4.75 18.06 7.75
C GLU A 54 4.50 19.32 6.90
N LEU A 55 5.57 19.91 6.36
CA LEU A 55 5.48 21.08 5.50
C LEU A 55 5.24 20.60 4.07
N LEU A 56 4.16 21.07 3.46
CA LEU A 56 3.79 20.75 2.07
C LEU A 56 3.59 19.25 1.79
N ASP A 57 3.17 18.43 2.77
CA ASP A 57 2.98 16.97 2.69
C ASP A 57 4.28 16.12 2.72
N THR A 58 5.43 16.71 3.09
CA THR A 58 6.67 15.95 3.40
C THR A 58 6.85 15.73 4.89
N ASP A 59 7.51 14.64 5.26
CA ASP A 59 7.79 14.34 6.67
C ASP A 59 8.74 15.37 7.32
N LEU A 60 9.81 15.75 6.62
CA LEU A 60 10.81 16.70 7.13
C LEU A 60 11.43 17.56 6.01
N THR A 61 11.53 18.86 6.23
CA THR A 61 12.23 19.80 5.35
C THR A 61 13.20 20.68 6.11
N PHE A 62 14.30 21.06 5.48
CA PHE A 62 15.26 22.02 6.04
C PHE A 62 16.15 22.62 4.95
N SER A 63 16.84 23.71 5.26
CA SER A 63 17.86 24.31 4.39
C SER A 63 19.26 24.08 4.96
N ALA A 64 20.19 23.68 4.10
CA ALA A 64 21.62 23.82 4.36
C ALA A 64 22.06 25.25 4.01
N ARG A 65 23.09 25.78 4.68
CA ARG A 65 23.57 27.17 4.50
C ARG A 65 24.08 27.54 3.10
N ASN A 66 24.21 26.57 2.18
CA ASN A 66 24.47 26.81 0.76
C ASN A 66 23.18 27.05 -0.06
N ASP A 67 22.10 27.49 0.60
CA ASP A 67 20.76 27.67 0.05
C ASP A 67 20.15 26.41 -0.58
N LYS A 68 20.72 25.23 -0.27
CA LYS A 68 20.16 23.96 -0.74
C LYS A 68 19.00 23.56 0.15
N TYR A 69 17.81 23.57 -0.43
CA TYR A 69 16.61 23.07 0.21
C TYR A 69 16.60 21.53 0.18
N VAL A 70 16.28 20.90 1.30
CA VAL A 70 16.25 19.45 1.44
C VAL A 70 14.84 19.00 1.82
N PHE A 71 14.36 17.98 1.10
CA PHE A 71 13.15 17.24 1.40
C PHE A 71 13.55 15.85 1.85
N LEU A 72 13.06 15.42 3.01
CA LEU A 72 13.24 14.08 3.52
C LEU A 72 11.87 13.44 3.72
N GLU A 73 11.62 12.36 3.00
CA GLU A 73 10.44 11.52 3.18
C GLU A 73 10.86 10.26 3.93
N ALA A 74 10.24 10.02 5.07
CA ALA A 74 10.59 8.92 5.95
C ALA A 74 9.54 7.82 5.86
N LYS A 75 9.98 6.58 5.73
CA LYS A 75 9.09 5.42 5.63
C LYS A 75 9.58 4.35 6.60
N ILE A 76 8.67 3.81 7.42
CA ILE A 76 8.97 2.72 8.37
C ILE A 76 8.16 1.48 8.03
N ASP A 77 6.83 1.62 7.96
CA ASP A 77 5.91 0.51 7.65
C ASP A 77 5.40 0.54 6.20
N ASP A 78 5.62 1.67 5.53
CA ASP A 78 5.10 1.98 4.20
C ASP A 78 6.16 1.72 3.11
N PHE A 79 5.72 1.63 1.87
CA PHE A 79 6.60 1.52 0.70
C PHE A 79 7.02 2.92 0.24
N ALA A 80 8.15 3.02 -0.45
CA ALA A 80 8.57 4.28 -1.04
C ALA A 80 7.64 4.64 -2.23
N SER A 81 6.91 5.76 -2.14
CA SER A 81 6.05 6.24 -3.23
C SER A 81 6.60 7.51 -3.87
N THR A 82 6.49 7.62 -5.19
CA THR A 82 6.95 8.79 -5.98
C THR A 82 5.96 9.94 -6.00
N GLU A 83 4.66 9.72 -5.75
CA GLU A 83 3.62 10.76 -5.86
C GLU A 83 3.86 12.00 -5.00
N GLN A 84 4.46 11.82 -3.81
CA GLN A 84 4.89 12.95 -2.98
C GLN A 84 6.14 13.59 -3.59
N MET A 85 7.13 12.78 -3.97
CA MET A 85 8.42 13.26 -4.48
C MET A 85 8.31 14.03 -5.80
N ASP A 86 7.43 13.60 -6.70
CA ASP A 86 7.16 14.21 -8.00
C ASP A 86 6.62 15.65 -7.85
N ARG A 87 5.71 15.85 -6.88
CA ARG A 87 5.17 17.18 -6.55
C ARG A 87 6.25 18.13 -6.04
N TYR A 88 7.34 17.63 -5.43
CA TYR A 88 8.43 18.47 -4.94
C TYR A 88 9.49 18.76 -5.98
N ALA A 89 9.84 17.78 -6.81
CA ALA A 89 10.79 17.96 -7.90
C ALA A 89 10.33 19.11 -8.83
N ASP A 90 9.03 19.18 -9.13
CA ASP A 90 8.44 20.24 -9.95
C ASP A 90 8.45 21.61 -9.26
N ARG A 91 8.30 21.63 -7.92
CA ARG A 91 8.21 22.87 -7.15
C ARG A 91 9.57 23.46 -6.76
N PHE A 92 10.61 22.63 -6.64
CA PHE A 92 11.93 23.02 -6.20
C PHE A 92 13.04 22.33 -7.02
N PRO A 93 13.34 22.83 -8.23
CA PRO A 93 14.24 22.17 -9.19
C PRO A 93 15.68 21.95 -8.71
N ASN A 94 16.13 22.70 -7.70
CA ASN A 94 17.48 22.63 -7.13
C ASN A 94 17.53 21.97 -5.74
N SER A 95 16.45 21.31 -5.32
CA SER A 95 16.38 20.67 -4.01
C SER A 95 17.08 19.30 -3.98
N ALA A 96 17.51 18.89 -2.78
CA ALA A 96 17.89 17.51 -2.53
C ALA A 96 16.70 16.72 -1.97
N GLY A 97 16.29 15.66 -2.67
CA GLY A 97 15.32 14.71 -2.15
C GLY A 97 16.00 13.50 -1.53
N ILE A 98 15.63 13.16 -0.30
CA ILE A 98 16.15 12.03 0.46
C ILE A 98 14.98 11.12 0.85
N LEU A 99 15.09 9.84 0.54
CA LEU A 99 14.20 8.80 1.02
C LEU A 99 14.85 8.13 2.24
N LEU A 100 14.25 8.28 3.41
CA LEU A 100 14.71 7.62 4.63
C LEU A 100 13.88 6.35 4.85
N VAL A 101 14.50 5.20 4.60
CA VAL A 101 13.80 3.91 4.48
C VAL A 101 14.40 2.85 5.40
N PRO A 102 13.74 1.71 5.68
CA PRO A 102 14.33 0.65 6.49
C PRO A 102 15.48 -0.07 5.77
N ALA A 103 15.39 -0.19 4.44
CA ALA A 103 16.36 -0.87 3.59
C ALA A 103 16.45 -0.19 2.21
N CYS A 104 17.66 0.21 1.80
CA CYS A 104 17.88 0.93 0.53
C CYS A 104 17.84 0.02 -0.70
N ASP A 105 18.01 -1.29 -0.51
CA ASP A 105 17.99 -2.32 -1.55
C ASP A 105 16.59 -2.94 -1.76
N ALA A 106 15.58 -2.43 -1.05
CA ALA A 106 14.19 -2.83 -1.27
C ALA A 106 13.78 -2.51 -2.72
N ILE A 107 13.06 -3.44 -3.36
CA ILE A 107 12.72 -3.37 -4.79
C ILE A 107 12.01 -2.05 -5.14
N ASP A 108 11.06 -1.62 -4.31
CA ASP A 108 10.33 -0.37 -4.49
C ASP A 108 11.25 0.86 -4.39
N VAL A 109 12.23 0.83 -3.49
CA VAL A 109 13.23 1.91 -3.38
C VAL A 109 14.11 1.95 -4.63
N VAL A 110 14.57 0.79 -5.12
CA VAL A 110 15.38 0.69 -6.35
C VAL A 110 14.61 1.17 -7.57
N GLU A 111 13.33 0.80 -7.69
CA GLU A 111 12.42 1.29 -8.74
C GLU A 111 12.33 2.83 -8.70
N VAL A 112 12.04 3.41 -7.53
CA VAL A 112 11.96 4.87 -7.36
C VAL A 112 13.28 5.56 -7.74
N LEU A 113 14.43 5.06 -7.28
CA LEU A 113 15.72 5.67 -7.59
C LEU A 113 16.11 5.54 -9.07
N THR A 114 15.64 4.49 -9.75
CA THR A 114 15.85 4.30 -11.20
C THR A 114 15.06 5.33 -12.00
N GLU A 115 13.79 5.56 -11.62
CA GLU A 115 12.94 6.56 -12.26
C GLU A 115 13.35 8.00 -11.91
N ARG A 116 13.89 8.21 -10.71
CA ARG A 116 14.27 9.52 -10.17
C ARG A 116 15.73 9.53 -9.71
N PRO A 117 16.70 9.62 -10.63
CA PRO A 117 18.13 9.55 -10.32
C PRO A 117 18.65 10.76 -9.49
N THR A 118 17.84 11.79 -9.31
CA THR A 118 18.14 12.94 -8.46
C THR A 118 17.90 12.68 -6.98
N LEU A 119 17.12 11.65 -6.64
CA LEU A 119 16.86 11.24 -5.25
C LEU A 119 18.01 10.42 -4.69
N ARG A 120 18.14 10.39 -3.37
CA ARG A 120 19.04 9.48 -2.66
C ARG A 120 18.27 8.72 -1.59
N ALA A 121 18.47 7.41 -1.50
CA ALA A 121 17.97 6.64 -0.37
C ALA A 121 19.03 6.57 0.73
N VAL A 122 18.56 6.67 1.97
CA VAL A 122 19.35 6.50 3.18
C VAL A 122 18.60 5.53 4.08
N SER A 123 19.29 4.56 4.67
CA SER A 123 18.63 3.69 5.63
C SER A 123 18.52 4.36 7.00
N TRP A 124 17.43 4.11 7.72
CA TRP A 124 17.29 4.51 9.12
C TRP A 124 18.49 4.05 9.97
N SER A 125 18.95 2.82 9.74
CA SER A 125 20.11 2.23 10.42
C SER A 125 21.38 3.04 10.18
N ASP A 126 21.71 3.36 8.94
CA ASP A 126 22.94 4.08 8.60
C ASP A 126 22.95 5.50 9.17
N LEU A 127 21.82 6.20 9.09
CA LEU A 127 21.69 7.55 9.64
C LEU A 127 21.81 7.55 11.16
N LEU A 128 21.06 6.68 11.84
CA LEU A 128 21.00 6.68 13.30
C LEU A 128 22.29 6.15 13.94
N HIS A 129 22.99 5.19 13.32
CA HIS A 129 24.31 4.78 13.79
C HIS A 129 25.37 5.89 13.71
N LYS A 130 25.28 6.77 12.69
CA LYS A 130 26.18 7.94 12.62
C LYS A 130 25.89 8.97 13.70
N LEU A 131 24.65 9.04 14.19
CA LEU A 131 24.21 9.99 15.22
C LEU A 131 24.30 9.46 16.64
N GLU A 132 24.34 8.13 16.81
CA GLU A 132 24.43 7.46 18.11
C GLU A 132 25.60 7.95 18.99
N PRO A 133 26.83 8.19 18.46
CA PRO A 133 27.92 8.76 19.26
C PRO A 133 27.63 10.17 19.79
N THR A 134 26.81 10.96 19.08
CA THR A 134 26.44 12.32 19.46
C THR A 134 25.29 12.32 20.46
N ASN A 135 24.29 11.45 20.24
CA ASN A 135 23.13 11.34 21.10
C ASN A 135 22.66 9.88 21.21
N PRO A 136 22.74 9.25 22.41
CA PRO A 136 22.38 7.85 22.59
C PRO A 136 20.89 7.56 22.32
N LEU A 137 20.02 8.57 22.30
CA LEU A 137 18.62 8.40 21.90
C LEU A 137 18.48 7.97 20.44
N ALA A 138 19.47 8.24 19.59
CA ALA A 138 19.47 7.72 18.21
C ALA A 138 19.53 6.19 18.18
N GLY A 139 20.28 5.56 19.10
CA GLY A 139 20.32 4.11 19.25
C GLY A 139 18.99 3.55 19.76
N GLN A 140 18.31 4.24 20.68
CA GLN A 140 16.95 3.84 21.10
C GLN A 140 15.94 3.98 19.95
N LEU A 141 15.99 5.09 19.21
CA LEU A 141 15.11 5.32 18.06
C LEU A 141 15.31 4.25 16.98
N LEU A 142 16.55 3.85 16.72
CA LEU A 142 16.87 2.77 15.80
C LEU A 142 16.21 1.45 16.21
N ASN A 143 16.32 1.08 17.48
CA ASN A 143 15.68 -0.14 17.99
C ASN A 143 14.16 -0.11 17.80
N ASP A 144 13.52 1.03 18.06
CA ASP A 144 12.08 1.22 17.89
C ASP A 144 11.65 1.12 16.42
N ILE A 145 12.42 1.71 15.49
CA ILE A 145 12.19 1.61 14.05
C ILE A 145 12.32 0.16 13.58
N LEU A 146 13.34 -0.56 14.02
CA LEU A 146 13.53 -1.97 13.65
C LEU A 146 12.38 -2.85 14.16
N LEU A 147 11.83 -2.55 15.35
CA LEU A 147 10.63 -3.23 15.86
C LEU A 147 9.41 -2.97 14.97
N LEU A 148 9.17 -1.71 14.57
CA LEU A 148 8.04 -1.33 13.72
C LEU A 148 8.17 -1.92 12.30
N ALA A 149 9.33 -1.80 11.67
CA ALA A 149 9.61 -2.35 10.34
C ALA A 149 9.53 -3.89 10.32
N GLY A 150 9.86 -4.54 11.45
CA GLY A 150 9.78 -5.99 11.63
C GLY A 150 8.37 -6.54 11.85
N LEU A 151 7.35 -5.68 12.00
CA LEU A 151 5.98 -6.14 12.22
C LEU A 151 5.45 -6.98 11.03
N PRO A 152 4.67 -8.03 11.29
CA PRO A 152 4.30 -8.99 10.25
C PRO A 152 3.30 -8.46 9.21
N GLY A 153 2.53 -7.42 9.53
CA GLY A 153 1.48 -6.83 8.68
C GLY A 153 1.80 -5.44 8.13
N THR A 154 3.08 -5.06 8.04
CA THR A 154 3.53 -3.81 7.40
C THR A 154 3.11 -3.75 5.94
N LYS A 155 2.86 -2.56 5.41
CA LYS A 155 2.47 -2.38 4.00
C LYS A 155 3.59 -2.86 3.08
N ALA A 156 4.85 -2.57 3.40
CA ALA A 156 6.00 -3.07 2.64
C ALA A 156 6.00 -4.61 2.51
N LYS A 157 5.75 -5.33 3.61
CA LYS A 157 5.70 -6.80 3.60
C LYS A 157 4.47 -7.32 2.85
N THR A 158 3.30 -6.71 3.03
CA THR A 158 2.09 -7.03 2.27
C THR A 158 2.31 -6.82 0.77
N ARG A 159 2.89 -5.68 0.36
CA ARG A 159 3.23 -5.38 -1.04
C ARG A 159 4.15 -6.43 -1.63
N ARG A 160 5.22 -6.81 -0.92
CA ARG A 160 6.14 -7.86 -1.35
C ARG A 160 5.43 -9.19 -1.58
N LEU A 161 4.57 -9.61 -0.66
CA LEU A 161 3.80 -10.86 -0.78
C LEU A 161 2.86 -10.84 -2.00
N LEU A 162 2.18 -9.72 -2.24
CA LEU A 162 1.32 -9.53 -3.41
C LEU A 162 2.12 -9.47 -4.72
N GLY A 163 3.26 -8.80 -4.73
CA GLY A 163 4.17 -8.73 -5.88
C GLY A 163 4.74 -10.10 -6.24
N GLN A 164 5.07 -10.94 -5.25
CA GLN A 164 5.46 -12.34 -5.48
C GLN A 164 4.29 -13.16 -6.07
N ALA A 165 3.07 -12.96 -5.56
CA ALA A 165 1.88 -13.63 -6.08
C ALA A 165 1.58 -13.28 -7.56
N LEU A 166 1.93 -12.08 -8.03
CA LEU A 166 1.76 -11.70 -9.44
C LEU A 166 2.57 -12.60 -10.40
N THR A 167 3.75 -13.04 -9.99
CA THR A 167 4.65 -13.84 -10.85
C THR A 167 4.09 -15.21 -11.20
N THR A 168 3.02 -15.64 -10.54
CA THR A 168 2.40 -16.96 -10.73
C THR A 168 1.13 -16.92 -11.59
N LEU A 169 0.73 -15.75 -12.10
CA LEU A 169 -0.56 -15.55 -12.78
C LEU A 169 -0.42 -15.61 -14.31
N GLY A 170 -1.47 -16.10 -14.98
CA GLY A 170 -1.54 -16.19 -16.45
C GLY A 170 -2.03 -14.90 -17.13
N PRO A 171 -1.92 -14.79 -18.46
CA PRO A 171 -2.18 -13.54 -19.21
C PRO A 171 -3.66 -13.22 -19.44
N GLU A 172 -4.57 -14.15 -19.15
CA GLU A 172 -6.01 -14.03 -19.44
C GLU A 172 -6.71 -12.97 -18.59
N VAL A 173 -6.18 -12.69 -17.39
CA VAL A 173 -6.67 -11.65 -16.49
C VAL A 173 -5.56 -10.64 -16.31
N LYS A 174 -5.85 -9.36 -16.56
CA LYS A 174 -4.91 -8.30 -16.28
C LYS A 174 -4.91 -8.07 -14.77
N VAL A 175 -3.78 -8.39 -14.12
CA VAL A 175 -3.59 -8.20 -12.68
C VAL A 175 -2.46 -7.23 -12.44
N GLU A 176 -2.72 -6.16 -11.71
CA GLU A 176 -1.77 -5.09 -11.44
C GLU A 176 -1.62 -4.83 -9.94
N LEU A 177 -0.38 -4.63 -9.50
CA LEU A 177 -0.10 -4.16 -8.15
C LEU A 177 -0.48 -2.68 -8.03
N THR A 178 -1.40 -2.39 -7.13
CA THR A 178 -2.04 -1.09 -6.97
C THR A 178 -2.22 -0.79 -5.48
N TYR A 179 -3.03 0.22 -5.18
CA TYR A 179 -3.35 0.63 -3.83
C TYR A 179 -4.85 0.87 -3.67
N ALA A 180 -5.42 0.24 -2.65
CA ALA A 180 -6.77 0.53 -2.21
C ALA A 180 -6.80 1.77 -1.30
N ASP A 181 -7.99 2.12 -0.80
CA ASP A 181 -8.21 3.23 0.14
C ASP A 181 -7.13 3.29 1.23
N SER A 182 -6.66 4.50 1.55
CA SER A 182 -5.54 4.75 2.49
C SER A 182 -4.18 4.22 2.01
N ARG A 183 -4.00 4.07 0.69
CA ARG A 183 -2.78 3.57 0.05
C ARG A 183 -2.35 2.17 0.52
N TYR A 184 -3.29 1.32 0.92
CA TYR A 184 -2.95 -0.02 1.36
C TYR A 184 -2.69 -0.92 0.13
N PRO A 185 -1.59 -1.69 0.07
CA PRO A 185 -1.26 -2.51 -1.10
C PRO A 185 -2.37 -3.49 -1.46
N SER A 186 -2.66 -3.57 -2.76
CA SER A 186 -3.67 -4.47 -3.32
C SER A 186 -3.27 -4.97 -4.70
N LEU A 187 -3.97 -5.98 -5.19
CA LEU A 187 -3.93 -6.37 -6.59
C LEU A 187 -5.29 -6.06 -7.21
N ASP A 188 -5.31 -5.30 -8.29
CA ASP A 188 -6.51 -5.05 -9.08
C ASP A 188 -6.59 -6.06 -10.22
N TYR A 189 -7.79 -6.56 -10.47
CA TYR A 189 -8.11 -7.55 -11.48
C TYR A 189 -9.04 -6.90 -12.49
N SER A 190 -8.72 -7.04 -13.77
CA SER A 190 -9.62 -6.65 -14.85
C SER A 190 -9.51 -7.66 -15.99
N VAL A 191 -10.61 -7.85 -16.72
CA VAL A 191 -10.60 -8.66 -17.95
C VAL A 191 -10.91 -7.73 -19.12
N PRO A 192 -9.97 -7.56 -20.07
CA PRO A 192 -10.14 -6.64 -21.20
C PRO A 192 -11.46 -6.83 -21.94
N GLY A 193 -12.15 -5.73 -22.24
CA GLY A 193 -13.42 -5.75 -22.96
C GLY A 193 -14.63 -6.18 -22.13
N THR A 194 -14.52 -6.28 -20.80
CA THR A 194 -15.64 -6.65 -19.91
C THR A 194 -15.85 -5.63 -18.80
N TRP A 195 -16.95 -5.78 -18.06
CA TRP A 195 -17.29 -4.98 -16.88
C TRP A 195 -16.77 -5.58 -15.58
N VAL A 196 -15.92 -6.62 -15.66
CA VAL A 196 -15.34 -7.27 -14.49
C VAL A 196 -14.23 -6.43 -13.90
N PHE A 197 -14.35 -6.17 -12.62
CA PHE A 197 -13.28 -5.65 -11.78
C PHE A 197 -13.16 -6.52 -10.53
N GLY A 198 -12.00 -6.50 -9.92
CA GLY A 198 -11.78 -7.19 -8.67
C GLY A 198 -10.56 -6.69 -7.95
N GLN A 199 -10.48 -7.01 -6.67
CA GLN A 199 -9.37 -6.60 -5.83
C GLN A 199 -9.01 -7.64 -4.78
N VAL A 200 -7.72 -7.94 -4.66
CA VAL A 200 -7.16 -8.69 -3.53
C VAL A 200 -6.52 -7.70 -2.56
N GLN A 201 -6.91 -7.77 -1.29
CA GLN A 201 -6.35 -6.97 -0.21
C GLN A 201 -5.97 -7.84 0.99
N GLY A 202 -4.93 -7.42 1.72
CA GLY A 202 -4.57 -7.95 3.03
C GLY A 202 -5.34 -7.28 4.18
N THR A 203 -5.50 -7.97 5.30
CA THR A 203 -6.00 -7.38 6.56
C THR A 203 -5.05 -6.30 7.07
N ARG A 204 -5.61 -5.15 7.45
CA ARG A 204 -4.87 -3.94 7.85
C ARG A 204 -4.51 -3.95 9.35
N VAL A 205 -3.79 -4.98 9.81
CA VAL A 205 -3.37 -5.11 11.22
C VAL A 205 -1.88 -5.37 11.29
N ALA A 206 -1.09 -4.32 11.56
CA ALA A 206 0.37 -4.36 11.54
C ALA A 206 0.98 -5.48 12.41
N THR A 207 0.42 -5.73 13.60
CA THR A 207 0.96 -6.69 14.58
C THR A 207 0.69 -8.16 14.24
N SER A 208 -0.11 -8.44 13.20
CA SER A 208 -0.48 -9.80 12.81
C SER A 208 -0.11 -10.07 11.36
N GLN A 209 0.13 -11.34 11.03
CA GLN A 209 0.35 -11.72 9.63
C GLN A 209 -0.89 -11.36 8.79
N PRO A 210 -0.70 -10.70 7.62
CA PRO A 210 -1.82 -10.30 6.78
C PRO A 210 -2.55 -11.55 6.29
N LYS A 211 -3.88 -11.49 6.36
CA LYS A 211 -4.75 -12.44 5.67
C LYS A 211 -5.33 -11.77 4.44
N PHE A 212 -5.27 -12.44 3.30
CA PHE A 212 -5.70 -11.94 2.01
C PHE A 212 -7.08 -12.49 1.67
N SER A 213 -7.90 -11.68 1.00
CA SER A 213 -9.15 -12.12 0.37
C SER A 213 -9.32 -11.43 -0.97
N ALA A 214 -9.83 -12.16 -1.96
CA ALA A 214 -10.25 -11.60 -3.23
C ALA A 214 -11.70 -11.14 -3.13
N LYS A 215 -12.02 -10.02 -3.77
CA LYS A 215 -13.38 -9.55 -4.03
C LYS A 215 -13.48 -9.29 -5.52
N ILE A 216 -14.30 -10.05 -6.22
CA ILE A 216 -14.42 -9.98 -7.68
C ILE A 216 -15.89 -9.79 -8.03
N GLY A 217 -16.19 -9.02 -9.07
CA GLY A 217 -17.55 -8.62 -9.37
C GLY A 217 -17.65 -7.70 -10.58
N PHE A 218 -18.67 -6.86 -10.57
CA PHE A 218 -19.01 -5.98 -11.67
C PHE A 218 -19.02 -4.53 -11.21
N PHE A 219 -18.73 -3.63 -12.14
CA PHE A 219 -18.95 -2.20 -11.95
C PHE A 219 -20.44 -1.89 -11.82
N THR A 220 -20.79 -0.96 -10.94
CA THR A 220 -22.13 -0.39 -10.78
C THR A 220 -22.08 1.07 -11.21
N ASP A 221 -22.99 1.52 -12.06
CA ASP A 221 -23.14 2.94 -12.41
C ASP A 221 -24.36 3.58 -11.73
N GLU A 222 -24.60 4.87 -12.00
CA GLU A 222 -25.76 5.58 -11.45
C GLU A 222 -27.10 5.08 -12.04
N HIS A 223 -27.08 4.48 -13.24
CA HIS A 223 -28.26 3.90 -13.87
C HIS A 223 -28.67 2.59 -13.18
N ASP A 224 -27.73 1.80 -12.67
CA ASP A 224 -28.00 0.61 -11.85
C ASP A 224 -28.75 0.91 -10.54
N GLU A 225 -28.62 2.13 -9.99
CA GLU A 225 -29.31 2.54 -8.76
C GLU A 225 -30.72 3.10 -9.04
N VAL A 226 -31.02 3.53 -10.27
CA VAL A 226 -32.22 4.34 -10.61
C VAL A 226 -33.11 3.69 -11.67
N GLU A 227 -32.55 2.95 -12.63
CA GLU A 227 -33.27 2.36 -13.77
C GLU A 227 -33.64 0.88 -13.53
N GLY A 228 -34.88 0.52 -13.86
CA GLY A 228 -35.40 -0.83 -13.60
C GLY A 228 -34.68 -1.94 -14.38
N GLU A 229 -34.30 -1.70 -15.63
CA GLU A 229 -33.67 -2.71 -16.49
C GLU A 229 -32.20 -2.96 -16.11
N SER A 230 -31.41 -1.91 -15.86
CA SER A 230 -30.01 -2.03 -15.43
C SER A 230 -29.91 -2.76 -14.08
N LYS A 231 -30.80 -2.42 -13.15
CA LYS A 231 -30.93 -3.13 -11.86
C LYS A 231 -31.26 -4.62 -12.01
N ILE A 232 -32.14 -4.99 -12.95
CA ILE A 232 -32.46 -6.40 -13.24
C ILE A 232 -31.23 -7.11 -13.79
N ASN A 233 -30.53 -6.50 -14.76
CA ASN A 233 -29.30 -7.06 -15.34
C ASN A 233 -28.23 -7.31 -14.27
N MET A 234 -28.01 -6.34 -13.36
CA MET A 234 -27.08 -6.51 -12.24
C MET A 234 -27.52 -7.61 -11.27
N CYS A 235 -28.82 -7.69 -10.94
CA CYS A 235 -29.37 -8.77 -10.10
C CYS A 235 -29.11 -10.14 -10.73
N THR A 236 -29.42 -10.29 -12.03
CA THR A 236 -29.17 -11.53 -12.79
C THR A 236 -27.68 -11.87 -12.83
N ALA A 237 -26.81 -10.88 -13.06
CA ALA A 237 -25.38 -11.07 -13.07
C ALA A 237 -24.85 -11.58 -11.72
N LEU A 238 -25.31 -10.99 -10.61
CA LEU A 238 -24.91 -11.37 -9.26
C LEU A 238 -25.41 -12.76 -8.88
N HIS A 239 -26.62 -13.14 -9.28
CA HIS A 239 -27.14 -14.49 -9.05
C HIS A 239 -26.28 -15.54 -9.79
N ARG A 240 -26.02 -15.32 -11.08
CA ARG A 240 -25.19 -16.24 -11.88
C ARG A 240 -23.73 -16.26 -11.42
N ALA A 241 -23.20 -15.12 -11.00
CA ALA A 241 -21.87 -15.02 -10.42
C ALA A 241 -21.76 -15.87 -9.16
N TRP A 242 -22.79 -15.87 -8.32
CA TRP A 242 -22.85 -16.73 -7.14
C TRP A 242 -22.93 -18.23 -7.51
N GLU A 243 -23.82 -18.62 -8.42
CA GLU A 243 -23.94 -20.02 -8.88
C GLU A 243 -22.60 -20.56 -9.42
N VAL A 244 -21.94 -19.77 -10.27
CA VAL A 244 -20.63 -20.11 -10.83
C VAL A 244 -19.55 -20.17 -9.75
N ALA A 245 -19.57 -19.25 -8.79
CA ALA A 245 -18.64 -19.27 -7.67
C ALA A 245 -18.82 -20.54 -6.80
N GLU A 246 -20.05 -20.99 -6.54
CA GLU A 246 -20.31 -22.22 -5.78
C GLU A 246 -19.89 -23.48 -6.53
N ARG A 247 -20.03 -23.49 -7.86
CA ARG A 247 -19.46 -24.55 -8.70
C ARG A 247 -17.93 -24.60 -8.56
N LEU A 248 -17.26 -23.46 -8.69
CA LEU A 248 -15.79 -23.38 -8.53
C LEU A 248 -15.34 -23.79 -7.12
N GLU A 249 -16.13 -23.50 -6.07
CA GLU A 249 -15.83 -23.95 -4.72
C GLU A 249 -15.97 -25.48 -4.58
N THR A 250 -16.99 -26.07 -5.21
CA THR A 250 -17.18 -27.53 -5.25
C THR A 250 -16.04 -28.23 -5.99
N GLU A 251 -15.48 -27.58 -7.01
CA GLU A 251 -14.30 -28.03 -7.77
C GLU A 251 -12.98 -27.77 -7.02
N ASN A 252 -13.02 -27.21 -5.80
CA ASN A 252 -11.87 -26.81 -4.99
C ASN A 252 -10.96 -25.75 -5.63
N LEU A 253 -11.49 -24.98 -6.59
CA LEU A 253 -10.76 -23.91 -7.28
C LEU A 253 -10.81 -22.58 -6.52
N VAL A 254 -11.84 -22.37 -5.67
CA VAL A 254 -11.98 -21.17 -4.84
C VAL A 254 -12.53 -21.53 -3.44
N ARG A 255 -12.44 -20.60 -2.48
CA ARG A 255 -13.11 -20.71 -1.17
C ARG A 255 -13.95 -19.47 -0.89
N LEU A 256 -15.25 -19.61 -0.66
CA LEU A 256 -16.18 -18.48 -0.58
C LEU A 256 -16.46 -18.01 0.85
N SER A 257 -16.58 -16.69 1.01
CA SER A 257 -16.95 -16.05 2.26
C SER A 257 -18.45 -15.83 2.36
N ARG A 258 -19.13 -16.64 3.18
CA ARG A 258 -20.57 -16.57 3.45
C ARG A 258 -20.90 -15.66 4.65
N HIS A 259 -20.39 -14.43 4.64
CA HIS A 259 -20.66 -13.46 5.71
C HIS A 259 -22.15 -13.12 5.80
N ARG A 260 -22.67 -12.91 7.02
CA ARG A 260 -24.13 -12.76 7.25
C ARG A 260 -24.59 -11.32 7.46
N SER A 261 -23.68 -10.36 7.51
CA SER A 261 -24.02 -8.95 7.72
C SER A 261 -24.71 -8.39 6.48
N PRO A 262 -25.92 -7.83 6.59
CA PRO A 262 -26.61 -7.18 5.47
C PRO A 262 -25.75 -6.10 4.81
N SER A 263 -25.82 -5.96 3.49
CA SER A 263 -25.12 -4.92 2.73
C SER A 263 -26.13 -4.00 2.03
N LYS A 264 -25.75 -2.73 1.76
CA LYS A 264 -26.56 -1.80 0.94
C LYS A 264 -26.87 -2.44 -0.41
N GLN A 265 -25.87 -3.07 -1.03
CA GLN A 265 -25.98 -3.73 -2.33
C GLN A 265 -26.94 -4.91 -2.32
N GLN A 266 -27.04 -5.65 -1.21
CA GLN A 266 -28.04 -6.71 -1.08
C GLN A 266 -29.46 -6.16 -1.21
N GLN A 267 -29.76 -5.08 -0.48
CA GLN A 267 -31.07 -4.43 -0.52
C GLN A 267 -31.33 -3.79 -1.89
N LEU A 268 -30.31 -3.17 -2.46
CA LEU A 268 -30.40 -2.50 -3.74
C LEU A 268 -30.73 -3.46 -4.88
N PHE A 269 -30.02 -4.60 -4.97
CA PHE A 269 -30.20 -5.57 -6.06
C PHE A 269 -31.14 -6.73 -5.71
N GLY A 270 -31.67 -6.78 -4.49
CA GLY A 270 -32.69 -7.76 -4.10
C GLY A 270 -32.19 -9.22 -4.06
N VAL A 271 -30.91 -9.44 -3.80
CA VAL A 271 -30.35 -10.81 -3.71
C VAL A 271 -30.68 -11.47 -2.37
N GLU A 272 -30.81 -12.80 -2.38
CA GLU A 272 -31.27 -13.60 -1.25
C GLU A 272 -30.35 -13.50 -0.03
N HIS A 273 -29.03 -13.40 -0.28
CA HIS A 273 -28.03 -13.43 0.77
C HIS A 273 -27.01 -12.29 0.66
N PRO A 274 -26.56 -11.70 1.79
CA PRO A 274 -25.64 -10.55 1.76
C PRO A 274 -24.30 -10.83 1.06
N TYR A 275 -23.84 -12.08 1.11
CA TYR A 275 -22.58 -12.51 0.51
C TYR A 275 -22.60 -12.63 -1.01
N GLN A 276 -23.78 -12.56 -1.64
CA GLN A 276 -23.95 -12.55 -3.09
C GLN A 276 -23.72 -11.17 -3.70
N ALA A 277 -23.89 -10.09 -2.90
CA ALA A 277 -23.74 -8.72 -3.35
C ALA A 277 -22.94 -7.90 -2.33
N ARG A 278 -21.62 -8.04 -2.37
CA ARG A 278 -20.70 -7.31 -1.49
C ARG A 278 -20.13 -6.10 -2.22
N GLY A 279 -20.39 -4.90 -1.70
CA GLY A 279 -19.71 -3.69 -2.16
C GLY A 279 -18.23 -3.68 -1.81
N TYR A 280 -17.38 -3.22 -2.74
CA TYR A 280 -15.97 -2.95 -2.49
C TYR A 280 -15.42 -1.97 -3.53
N HIS A 281 -14.48 -1.10 -3.12
CA HIS A 281 -13.79 -0.11 -3.95
C HIS A 281 -14.68 0.69 -4.92
N LEU A 282 -14.91 1.98 -4.61
CA LEU A 282 -15.76 2.85 -5.43
C LEU A 282 -17.14 2.20 -5.67
N SER A 283 -17.55 2.09 -6.93
CA SER A 283 -18.84 1.59 -7.38
C SER A 283 -18.70 0.17 -7.96
N HIS A 284 -18.32 -0.81 -7.14
CA HIS A 284 -18.32 -2.22 -7.55
C HIS A 284 -19.02 -3.13 -6.55
N VAL A 285 -19.62 -4.20 -7.06
CA VAL A 285 -20.36 -5.21 -6.29
C VAL A 285 -20.02 -6.62 -6.77
N GLY A 286 -19.86 -7.56 -5.84
CA GLY A 286 -19.65 -8.95 -6.21
C GLY A 286 -19.45 -9.90 -5.04
N VAL A 287 -18.65 -10.94 -5.29
CA VAL A 287 -18.43 -12.06 -4.37
C VAL A 287 -17.05 -11.94 -3.72
N ALA A 288 -16.95 -12.36 -2.46
CA ALA A 288 -15.69 -12.37 -1.72
C ALA A 288 -15.25 -13.79 -1.36
N THR A 289 -13.94 -14.05 -1.43
CA THR A 289 -13.35 -15.30 -0.96
C THR A 289 -13.18 -15.28 0.56
N LYS A 290 -12.99 -16.48 1.16
CA LYS A 290 -12.45 -16.59 2.52
C LYS A 290 -11.06 -15.96 2.57
N THR A 291 -10.68 -15.59 3.79
CA THR A 291 -9.33 -15.11 4.05
C THR A 291 -8.33 -16.27 4.12
N SER A 292 -7.15 -16.10 3.52
CA SER A 292 -6.01 -17.03 3.61
C SER A 292 -4.74 -16.26 3.97
N TYR A 293 -3.75 -16.94 4.55
CA TYR A 293 -2.42 -16.34 4.76
C TYR A 293 -1.54 -16.41 3.51
N ASP A 294 -1.95 -17.20 2.51
CA ASP A 294 -1.25 -17.36 1.25
C ASP A 294 -1.78 -16.35 0.21
N ALA A 295 -0.95 -15.37 -0.13
CA ALA A 295 -1.29 -14.36 -1.13
C ALA A 295 -1.41 -14.93 -2.54
N ALA A 296 -0.61 -15.95 -2.89
CA ALA A 296 -0.60 -16.56 -4.22
C ALA A 296 -1.87 -17.40 -4.42
N GLU A 297 -2.25 -18.19 -3.42
CA GLU A 297 -3.51 -18.93 -3.42
C GLU A 297 -4.71 -18.00 -3.66
N VAL A 298 -4.79 -16.89 -2.93
CA VAL A 298 -5.89 -15.92 -3.05
C VAL A 298 -5.87 -15.19 -4.39
N ALA A 299 -4.68 -14.90 -4.92
CA ALA A 299 -4.54 -14.29 -6.24
C ALA A 299 -5.03 -15.21 -7.37
N LEU A 300 -4.77 -16.52 -7.25
CA LEU A 300 -5.32 -17.53 -8.16
C LEU A 300 -6.84 -17.61 -8.05
N TRP A 301 -7.41 -17.62 -6.84
CA TRP A 301 -8.87 -17.56 -6.66
C TRP A 301 -9.48 -16.32 -7.33
N GLY A 302 -8.79 -15.18 -7.23
CA GLY A 302 -9.19 -13.95 -7.92
C GLY A 302 -9.24 -14.10 -9.44
N CYS A 303 -8.23 -14.74 -10.03
CA CYS A 303 -8.20 -15.03 -11.47
C CYS A 303 -9.33 -15.98 -11.90
N GLU A 304 -9.58 -17.05 -11.14
CA GLU A 304 -10.66 -18.01 -11.44
C GLU A 304 -12.02 -17.33 -11.48
N LEU A 305 -12.33 -16.52 -10.46
CA LEU A 305 -13.56 -15.75 -10.40
C LEU A 305 -13.63 -14.72 -11.54
N ALA A 306 -12.54 -13.99 -11.81
CA ALA A 306 -12.53 -12.94 -12.83
C ALA A 306 -12.80 -13.51 -14.23
N ARG A 307 -12.18 -14.64 -14.59
CA ARG A 307 -12.44 -15.34 -15.86
C ARG A 307 -13.87 -15.80 -15.98
N ALA A 308 -14.40 -16.41 -14.93
CA ALA A 308 -15.75 -16.94 -14.96
C ALA A 308 -16.79 -15.79 -15.03
N PHE A 309 -16.53 -14.68 -14.36
CA PHE A 309 -17.42 -13.51 -14.35
C PHE A 309 -17.33 -12.73 -15.67
N ALA A 310 -16.21 -12.80 -16.40
CA ALA A 310 -16.07 -12.15 -17.70
C ALA A 310 -17.06 -12.71 -18.74
N ALA A 311 -17.31 -14.03 -18.71
CA ALA A 311 -18.32 -14.67 -19.54
C ALA A 311 -19.74 -14.16 -19.22
N ILE A 312 -20.07 -14.05 -17.93
CA ILE A 312 -21.35 -13.51 -17.46
C ILE A 312 -21.50 -12.05 -17.90
N SER A 313 -20.45 -11.25 -17.74
CA SER A 313 -20.45 -9.84 -18.11
C SER A 313 -20.72 -9.65 -19.61
N THR A 314 -20.07 -10.46 -20.45
CA THR A 314 -20.25 -10.40 -21.91
C THR A 314 -21.65 -10.85 -22.33
N GLU A 315 -22.23 -11.83 -21.66
CA GLU A 315 -23.58 -12.32 -21.97
C GLU A 315 -24.67 -11.29 -21.63
N ILE A 316 -24.51 -10.58 -20.51
CA ILE A 316 -25.54 -9.66 -20.00
C ILE A 316 -25.41 -8.26 -20.63
N TRP A 317 -24.19 -7.72 -20.71
CA TRP A 317 -23.97 -6.33 -21.16
C TRP A 317 -23.24 -6.22 -22.50
N GLY A 318 -22.82 -7.34 -23.09
CA GLY A 318 -21.95 -7.33 -24.27
C GLY A 318 -20.51 -6.93 -23.95
N MET A 319 -19.73 -6.68 -25.00
CA MET A 319 -18.38 -6.16 -24.87
C MET A 319 -18.43 -4.71 -24.37
N LYS A 320 -17.60 -4.41 -23.36
CA LYS A 320 -17.39 -3.03 -22.92
C LYS A 320 -16.76 -2.24 -24.07
N PRO A 321 -17.32 -1.07 -24.44
CA PRO A 321 -16.84 -0.25 -25.55
C PRO A 321 -15.43 0.31 -25.35
#